data_AF-D2R8N3-F1
#
_entry.id   AF-D2R8N3-F1
#
_cell.length_a   1.000
_cell.length_b   1.000
_cell.length_c   1.000
_cell.angle_alpha   90.00
_cell.angle_beta   90.00
_cell.angle_gamma   90.00
#
_symmetry.space_group_name_H-M   'P 1'
#
loop_
_entity.id
_entity.type
_entity.pdbx_description
1 polymer ?
#
loop_
_entity_poly.entity_id
_entity_poly.type
_entity_poly.pdbx_seq_one_letter_code
_entity_poly.pdbx_strand_id
1 'polypeptide(L)'
;MVSLLAMLSFAAIAPSTLSAQAVERTAIRIDDPPVSGSLLSIDGELNISLRQGDRAIVTSSRDLVRWGERRDRLPTSLVVLNDQSELVADVLRLEANQLLLGDSAGLDRSFWEQTLLEKRDVRAIFFRLPLERSTRAQLRKQATDHSAPSDLILLSGGESIAGTVIKLPNLTAEASQTPASDVVQVQLTADARQIDIPASKVLAIVFASRGKLPVTDVVEEQKRAWVSLIDGSLLNVRSIENRDGKLNFTLVSGATLSTAGSRSEQVEPTPYSLVEMIESDSPRISYLSDQKPILARHIPLLTTVWPTLFNLNAMGQPLRAQGTLYRKGIGVHSASSVVYEIDRSWKKFEAELALDDSTDGRGSVIFKVLLAGEDGKFQPAFESKIIRGGEAPTPISIPLENKLRIALIVDFSDEGDTRDLANWLSARLVK
;
A
#
# COMPACT_ATOMS: atom_id res chain seq x y z
N MET A 1 -43.00 -26.37 -39.07
CA MET A 1 -42.65 -25.49 -37.94
C MET A 1 -42.17 -26.36 -36.80
N VAL A 2 -40.85 -26.54 -36.68
CA VAL A 2 -40.22 -27.25 -35.56
C VAL A 2 -39.86 -26.17 -34.53
N SER A 3 -40.40 -26.27 -33.32
CA SER A 3 -40.14 -25.32 -32.24
C SER A 3 -38.96 -25.85 -31.42
N LEU A 4 -37.87 -25.06 -31.38
CA LEU A 4 -36.62 -25.38 -30.67
C LEU A 4 -36.74 -24.82 -29.25
N LEU A 5 -36.89 -25.70 -28.25
CA LEU A 5 -36.84 -25.33 -26.84
C LEU A 5 -35.37 -25.18 -26.43
N ALA A 6 -34.90 -23.94 -26.22
CA ALA A 6 -33.59 -23.67 -25.66
C ALA A 6 -33.65 -23.83 -24.13
N MET A 7 -33.09 -24.94 -23.61
CA MET A 7 -32.78 -25.07 -22.19
C MET A 7 -31.63 -24.13 -21.85
N LEU A 8 -31.91 -23.06 -21.12
CA LEU A 8 -30.90 -22.27 -20.42
C LEU A 8 -30.44 -23.05 -19.18
N SER A 9 -29.29 -23.71 -19.30
CA SER A 9 -28.53 -24.24 -18.18
C SER A 9 -27.92 -23.08 -17.39
N PHE A 10 -28.51 -22.75 -16.24
CA PHE A 10 -27.87 -21.93 -15.23
C PHE A 10 -26.68 -22.71 -14.65
N ALA A 11 -25.47 -22.38 -15.07
CA ALA A 11 -24.27 -22.79 -14.37
C ALA A 11 -24.26 -22.05 -13.02
N ALA A 12 -24.54 -22.77 -11.94
CA ALA A 12 -24.29 -22.28 -10.59
C ALA A 12 -22.78 -22.02 -10.46
N ILE A 13 -22.39 -20.74 -10.39
CA ILE A 13 -21.04 -20.34 -10.02
C ILE A 13 -20.90 -20.69 -8.54
N ALA A 14 -20.31 -21.85 -8.26
CA ALA A 14 -19.88 -22.18 -6.90
C ALA A 14 -18.91 -21.08 -6.42
N PRO A 15 -19.06 -20.58 -5.19
CA PRO A 15 -18.04 -19.71 -4.62
C PRO A 15 -16.73 -20.48 -4.60
N SER A 16 -15.72 -19.96 -5.28
CA SER A 16 -14.36 -20.46 -5.20
C SER A 16 -13.93 -20.35 -3.74
N THR A 17 -13.95 -21.48 -3.05
CA THR A 17 -13.28 -21.63 -1.77
C THR A 17 -11.82 -21.30 -2.00
N LEU A 18 -11.32 -20.26 -1.33
CA LEU A 18 -9.89 -19.97 -1.24
C LEU A 18 -9.25 -21.16 -0.53
N SER A 19 -8.86 -22.17 -1.32
CA SER A 19 -8.02 -23.27 -0.86
C SER A 19 -6.67 -22.68 -0.53
N ALA A 20 -6.46 -22.34 0.74
CA ALA A 20 -5.19 -21.82 1.22
C ALA A 20 -4.18 -22.97 1.37
N GLN A 21 -3.67 -23.43 0.23
CA GLN A 21 -2.36 -24.05 0.18
C GLN A 21 -1.31 -23.03 0.63
N ALA A 22 -0.28 -23.52 1.31
CA ALA A 22 0.84 -22.69 1.73
C ALA A 22 1.53 -22.10 0.48
N VAL A 23 1.31 -20.80 0.24
CA VAL A 23 1.84 -20.11 -0.94
C VAL A 23 3.31 -19.80 -0.71
N GLU A 24 4.18 -20.34 -1.56
CA GLU A 24 5.58 -19.96 -1.56
C GLU A 24 5.75 -18.54 -2.09
N ARG A 25 6.49 -17.73 -1.36
CA ARG A 25 6.89 -16.39 -1.79
C ARG A 25 8.36 -16.17 -1.47
N THR A 26 8.96 -15.20 -2.13
CA THR A 26 10.38 -14.89 -1.97
C THR A 26 10.60 -13.87 -0.87
N ALA A 27 11.53 -14.16 0.03
CA ALA A 27 12.12 -13.20 0.97
C ALA A 27 13.40 -12.60 0.38
N ILE A 28 13.43 -11.28 0.28
CA ILE A 28 14.60 -10.47 0.02
C ILE A 28 15.24 -10.13 1.35
N ARG A 29 16.52 -10.48 1.50
CA ARG A 29 17.30 -10.33 2.73
C ARG A 29 18.51 -9.43 2.47
N ILE A 30 19.02 -8.79 3.52
CA ILE A 30 20.10 -7.78 3.40
C ILE A 30 21.47 -8.43 3.12
N ASP A 31 21.86 -9.40 3.95
CA ASP A 31 23.18 -10.05 3.85
C ASP A 31 23.15 -11.34 3.04
N ASP A 32 21.98 -11.97 2.96
CA ASP A 32 21.81 -13.29 2.38
C ASP A 32 21.09 -13.24 1.02
N PRO A 33 21.33 -14.24 0.15
CA PRO A 33 20.57 -14.38 -1.09
C PRO A 33 19.06 -14.49 -0.85
N PRO A 34 18.22 -14.09 -1.83
CA PRO A 34 16.79 -14.30 -1.75
C PRO A 34 16.43 -15.77 -1.52
N VAL A 35 15.41 -16.02 -0.71
CA VAL A 35 14.95 -17.37 -0.40
C VAL A 35 13.45 -17.50 -0.60
N SER A 36 13.02 -18.54 -1.32
CA SER A 36 11.60 -18.84 -1.49
C SER A 36 11.11 -19.82 -0.44
N GLY A 37 9.95 -19.54 0.14
CA GLY A 37 9.31 -20.41 1.11
C GLY A 37 7.93 -19.91 1.52
N SER A 38 7.16 -20.80 2.15
CA SER A 38 5.85 -20.46 2.71
C SER A 38 5.99 -20.02 4.17
N LEU A 39 5.17 -19.05 4.61
CA LEU A 39 5.24 -18.53 5.97
C LEU A 39 4.70 -19.53 7.00
N LEU A 40 5.54 -19.95 7.94
CA LEU A 40 5.21 -20.87 9.02
C LEU A 40 4.78 -20.16 10.29
N SER A 41 5.53 -19.12 10.68
CA SER A 41 5.28 -18.36 11.90
C SER A 41 5.90 -16.98 11.84
N ILE A 42 5.37 -16.10 12.69
CA ILE A 42 5.89 -14.78 13.00
C ILE A 42 6.01 -14.72 14.53
N ASP A 43 7.16 -14.32 15.07
CA ASP A 43 7.34 -14.16 16.51
C ASP A 43 7.06 -12.72 16.99
N GLY A 44 7.15 -12.48 18.31
CA GLY A 44 6.96 -11.15 18.89
C GLY A 44 8.03 -10.10 18.51
N GLU A 45 9.10 -10.53 17.84
CA GLU A 45 10.15 -9.68 17.27
C GLU A 45 9.90 -9.37 15.78
N LEU A 46 8.77 -9.85 15.23
CA LEU A 46 8.46 -9.86 13.80
C LEU A 46 9.46 -10.65 12.95
N ASN A 47 10.27 -11.53 13.55
CA ASN A 47 11.06 -12.48 12.78
C ASN A 47 10.12 -13.48 12.12
N ILE A 48 10.45 -13.87 10.90
CA ILE A 48 9.64 -14.80 10.13
C ILE A 48 10.33 -16.16 10.02
N SER A 49 9.56 -17.23 10.16
CA SER A 49 10.02 -18.58 9.83
C SER A 49 9.39 -19.02 8.52
N LEU A 50 10.24 -19.41 7.57
CA LEU A 50 9.83 -19.85 6.23
C LEU A 50 10.06 -21.34 6.08
N ARG A 51 9.08 -22.06 5.51
CA ARG A 51 9.24 -23.45 5.09
C ARG A 51 9.72 -23.49 3.65
N GLN A 52 10.84 -24.19 3.44
CA GLN A 52 11.36 -24.54 2.13
C GLN A 52 11.61 -26.05 2.09
N GLY A 53 10.71 -26.80 1.44
CA GLY A 53 10.68 -28.26 1.56
C GLY A 53 10.50 -28.69 3.02
N ASP A 54 11.41 -29.53 3.52
CA ASP A 54 11.43 -30.02 4.91
C ASP A 54 12.22 -29.12 5.88
N ARG A 55 12.75 -27.99 5.40
CA ARG A 55 13.59 -27.09 6.21
C ARG A 55 12.80 -25.85 6.63
N ALA A 56 13.04 -25.43 7.86
CA ALA A 56 12.63 -24.12 8.37
C ALA A 56 13.81 -23.15 8.31
N ILE A 57 13.60 -21.98 7.73
CA ILE A 57 14.58 -20.90 7.62
C ILE A 57 14.04 -19.71 8.39
N VAL A 58 14.73 -19.32 9.46
CA VAL A 58 14.38 -18.14 10.24
C VAL A 58 15.07 -16.93 9.64
N THR A 59 14.31 -15.86 9.40
CA THR A 59 14.83 -14.57 8.94
C THR A 59 14.49 -13.51 9.97
N SER A 60 15.51 -12.81 10.48
CA SER A 60 15.28 -11.73 11.44
C SER A 60 14.56 -10.56 10.77
N SER A 61 13.67 -9.89 11.51
CA SER A 61 13.06 -8.63 11.05
C SER A 61 14.11 -7.55 10.74
N ARG A 62 15.29 -7.58 11.38
CA ARG A 62 16.39 -6.65 11.08
C ARG A 62 17.08 -6.94 9.74
N ASP A 63 16.99 -8.17 9.24
CA ASP A 63 17.68 -8.61 8.02
C ASP A 63 16.72 -8.82 6.84
N LEU A 64 15.41 -8.79 7.11
CA LEU A 64 14.36 -8.86 6.12
C LEU A 64 14.15 -7.49 5.46
N VAL A 65 14.22 -7.42 4.14
CA VAL A 65 13.69 -6.29 3.38
C VAL A 65 12.19 -6.50 3.19
N ARG A 66 11.84 -7.62 2.55
CA ARG A 66 10.46 -7.96 2.18
C ARG A 66 10.32 -9.46 1.97
N TRP A 67 9.23 -10.07 2.43
CA TRP A 67 8.76 -11.38 1.98
C TRP A 67 7.42 -11.21 1.27
N GLY A 68 7.27 -11.78 0.08
CA GLY A 68 6.04 -11.66 -0.71
C GLY A 68 5.80 -10.28 -1.30
N GLU A 69 4.66 -10.06 -1.93
CA GLU A 69 4.38 -8.85 -2.71
C GLU A 69 2.95 -8.36 -2.51
N ARG A 70 2.74 -7.04 -2.46
CA ARG A 70 1.39 -6.47 -2.44
C ARG A 70 0.82 -6.44 -3.86
N ARG A 71 -0.32 -7.10 -4.10
CA ARG A 71 -1.01 -7.05 -5.40
C ARG A 71 -1.94 -5.84 -5.50
N ASP A 72 -2.06 -5.27 -6.71
CA ASP A 72 -3.01 -4.20 -7.02
C ASP A 72 -4.43 -4.76 -7.14
N ARG A 73 -5.14 -4.86 -6.01
CA ARG A 73 -6.58 -5.20 -5.97
C ARG A 73 -7.41 -3.94 -5.87
N LEU A 74 -8.60 -3.94 -6.48
CA LEU A 74 -9.59 -2.89 -6.28
C LEU A 74 -10.53 -3.28 -5.14
N PRO A 75 -10.43 -2.66 -3.95
CA PRO A 75 -11.39 -2.92 -2.89
C PRO A 75 -12.72 -2.24 -3.16
N THR A 76 -13.80 -2.81 -2.62
CA THR A 76 -15.16 -2.26 -2.70
C THR A 76 -15.32 -1.07 -1.77
N SER A 77 -14.91 -1.25 -0.51
CA SER A 77 -14.83 -0.23 0.54
C SER A 77 -13.40 -0.19 1.12
N LEU A 78 -12.96 0.99 1.53
CA LEU A 78 -11.62 1.18 2.09
C LEU A 78 -11.64 2.20 3.24
N VAL A 79 -11.11 1.82 4.38
CA VAL A 79 -10.86 2.71 5.51
C VAL A 79 -9.37 2.99 5.59
N VAL A 80 -8.98 4.26 5.52
CA VAL A 80 -7.58 4.70 5.63
C VAL A 80 -7.36 5.30 7.01
N LEU A 81 -6.32 4.86 7.69
CA LEU A 81 -5.95 5.33 9.03
C LEU A 81 -4.87 6.41 8.99
N ASN A 82 -4.70 7.11 10.10
CA ASN A 82 -3.68 8.15 10.26
C ASN A 82 -2.24 7.59 10.29
N ASP A 83 -2.06 6.31 10.63
CA ASP A 83 -0.77 5.60 10.51
C ASP A 83 -0.51 5.07 9.08
N GLN A 84 -1.35 5.48 8.13
CA GLN A 84 -1.37 5.10 6.71
C GLN A 84 -1.75 3.64 6.44
N SER A 85 -2.24 2.90 7.43
CA SER A 85 -2.87 1.60 7.18
C SER A 85 -4.12 1.77 6.30
N GLU A 86 -4.37 0.77 5.47
CA GLU A 86 -5.49 0.65 4.55
C GLU A 86 -6.26 -0.63 4.88
N LEU A 87 -7.49 -0.48 5.36
CA LEU A 87 -8.36 -1.58 5.76
C LEU A 87 -9.48 -1.78 4.74
N VAL A 88 -9.53 -2.95 4.13
CA VAL A 88 -10.63 -3.37 3.27
C VAL A 88 -11.75 -3.90 4.18
N ALA A 89 -12.64 -2.99 4.58
CA ALA A 89 -13.76 -3.28 5.46
C ALA A 89 -14.91 -2.29 5.22
N ASP A 90 -16.14 -2.71 5.56
CA ASP A 90 -17.28 -1.82 5.58
C ASP A 90 -17.36 -1.10 6.93
N VAL A 91 -17.79 0.16 6.89
CA VAL A 91 -18.16 0.90 8.09
C VAL A 91 -19.65 0.65 8.34
N LEU A 92 -19.94 -0.14 9.36
CA LEU A 92 -21.30 -0.58 9.67
C LEU A 92 -22.13 0.54 10.30
N ARG A 93 -21.50 1.35 11.16
CA ARG A 93 -22.08 2.53 11.81
C ARG A 93 -21.02 3.35 12.56
N LEU A 94 -21.42 4.55 12.96
CA LEU A 94 -20.68 5.43 13.88
C LEU A 94 -21.43 5.51 15.20
N GLU A 95 -20.81 5.09 16.30
CA GLU A 95 -21.34 5.17 17.66
C GLU A 95 -20.51 6.17 18.48
N ALA A 96 -21.11 7.31 18.82
CA ALA A 96 -20.44 8.43 19.48
C ALA A 96 -19.17 8.91 18.74
N ASN A 97 -18.03 8.30 19.01
CA ASN A 97 -16.74 8.59 18.37
C ASN A 97 -16.00 7.33 17.91
N GLN A 98 -16.68 6.19 17.84
CA GLN A 98 -16.12 4.91 17.40
C GLN A 98 -16.85 4.40 16.15
N LEU A 99 -16.07 3.93 15.19
CA LEU A 99 -16.51 3.31 13.95
C LEU A 99 -16.55 1.81 14.19
N LEU A 100 -17.72 1.20 14.00
CA LEU A 100 -17.83 -0.26 13.98
C LEU A 100 -17.53 -0.74 12.56
N LEU A 101 -16.44 -1.48 12.40
CA LEU A 101 -16.08 -2.15 11.15
C LEU A 101 -16.63 -3.58 11.13
N GLY A 102 -16.97 -4.08 9.94
CA GLY A 102 -17.35 -5.48 9.74
C GLY A 102 -17.86 -5.76 8.33
N ASP A 103 -18.62 -6.85 8.18
CA ASP A 103 -19.26 -7.26 6.92
C ASP A 103 -20.71 -6.76 6.87
N SER A 104 -20.98 -5.80 5.99
CA SER A 104 -22.32 -5.24 5.82
C SER A 104 -23.32 -6.20 5.16
N ALA A 105 -22.84 -7.23 4.46
CA ALA A 105 -23.70 -8.23 3.82
C ALA A 105 -24.27 -9.23 4.84
N GLY A 106 -23.72 -9.29 6.06
CA GLY A 106 -24.15 -10.24 7.09
C GLY A 106 -24.00 -11.71 6.68
N LEU A 107 -23.18 -11.99 5.65
CA LEU A 107 -23.00 -13.32 5.09
C LEU A 107 -21.91 -14.12 5.82
N ASP A 108 -21.36 -13.56 6.90
CA ASP A 108 -20.26 -14.15 7.67
C ASP A 108 -19.03 -14.43 6.77
N ARG A 109 -18.85 -13.58 5.75
CA ARG A 109 -17.71 -13.61 4.81
C ARG A 109 -16.68 -12.55 5.15
N SER A 110 -16.84 -11.89 6.29
CA SER A 110 -15.92 -10.85 6.75
C SER A 110 -14.52 -11.44 6.88
N PHE A 111 -13.54 -10.76 6.29
CA PHE A 111 -12.14 -11.05 6.57
C PHE A 111 -11.77 -10.68 8.03
N TRP A 112 -12.51 -9.72 8.61
CA TRP A 112 -12.27 -9.13 9.93
C TRP A 112 -13.34 -9.52 10.93
N GLU A 113 -12.98 -9.73 12.19
CA GLU A 113 -13.97 -9.66 13.27
C GLU A 113 -14.52 -8.24 13.40
N GLN A 114 -15.75 -8.13 13.91
CA GLN A 114 -16.32 -6.82 14.18
C GLN A 114 -15.41 -6.07 15.15
N THR A 115 -14.90 -4.93 14.70
CA THR A 115 -13.87 -4.17 15.41
C THR A 115 -14.30 -2.73 15.57
N LEU A 116 -14.07 -2.17 16.76
CA LEU A 116 -14.25 -0.75 17.04
C LEU A 116 -12.94 0.00 16.77
N LEU A 117 -13.02 1.03 15.94
CA LEU A 117 -11.93 1.97 15.71
C LEU A 117 -12.32 3.36 16.19
N GLU A 118 -11.42 4.05 16.88
CA GLU A 118 -11.64 5.44 17.23
C GLU A 118 -11.67 6.32 15.96
N LYS A 119 -12.68 7.17 15.82
CA LYS A 119 -12.82 8.13 14.71
C LYS A 119 -11.56 9.00 14.55
N ARG A 120 -10.86 9.30 15.66
CA ARG A 120 -9.62 10.08 15.65
C ARG A 120 -8.45 9.38 14.95
N ASP A 121 -8.49 8.05 14.82
CA ASP A 121 -7.44 7.26 14.18
C ASP A 121 -7.72 7.07 12.68
N VAL A 122 -8.93 7.39 12.23
CA VAL A 122 -9.36 7.27 10.84
C VAL A 122 -9.12 8.56 10.08
N ARG A 123 -8.41 8.44 8.95
CA ARG A 123 -8.13 9.53 8.03
C ARG A 123 -9.25 9.71 7.00
N ALA A 124 -9.69 8.60 6.41
CA ALA A 124 -10.74 8.64 5.40
C ALA A 124 -11.50 7.31 5.32
N ILE A 125 -12.74 7.38 4.86
CA ILE A 125 -13.58 6.25 4.50
C ILE A 125 -13.98 6.42 3.04
N PHE A 126 -13.67 5.45 2.21
CA PHE A 126 -14.10 5.37 0.82
C PHE A 126 -15.19 4.30 0.73
N PHE A 127 -16.44 4.73 0.53
CA PHE A 127 -17.57 3.82 0.38
C PHE A 127 -17.60 3.19 -1.02
N ARG A 128 -17.02 3.88 -2.00
CA ARG A 128 -16.87 3.38 -3.37
C ARG A 128 -15.63 3.99 -4.01
N LEU A 129 -14.76 3.12 -4.52
CA LEU A 129 -13.59 3.55 -5.27
C LEU A 129 -13.88 3.54 -6.79
N PRO A 130 -13.47 4.59 -7.53
CA PRO A 130 -13.53 4.60 -8.99
C PRO A 130 -12.83 3.40 -9.64
N LEU A 131 -13.32 2.93 -10.80
CA LEU A 131 -12.65 1.87 -11.55
C LEU A 131 -11.31 2.34 -12.15
N GLU A 132 -11.28 3.59 -12.60
CA GLU A 132 -10.12 4.21 -13.24
C GLU A 132 -9.01 4.56 -12.21
N ARG A 133 -7.78 4.10 -12.46
CA ARG A 133 -6.65 4.24 -11.54
C ARG A 133 -6.25 5.71 -11.26
N SER A 134 -6.32 6.57 -12.28
CA SER A 134 -6.01 8.02 -12.20
C SER A 134 -6.99 8.71 -11.25
N THR A 135 -8.29 8.51 -11.48
CA THR A 135 -9.37 9.07 -10.66
C THR A 135 -9.29 8.55 -9.22
N ARG A 136 -8.99 7.25 -9.00
CA ARG A 136 -8.70 6.73 -7.64
C ARG A 136 -7.51 7.43 -6.97
N ALA A 137 -6.41 7.60 -7.70
CA ALA A 137 -5.21 8.23 -7.16
C ALA A 137 -5.47 9.69 -6.77
N GLN A 138 -6.21 10.44 -7.59
CA GLN A 138 -6.61 11.81 -7.29
C GLN A 138 -7.50 11.89 -6.03
N LEU A 139 -8.48 10.99 -5.91
CA LEU A 139 -9.37 10.92 -4.74
C LEU A 139 -8.56 10.62 -3.46
N ARG A 140 -7.62 9.68 -3.53
CA ARG A 140 -6.72 9.36 -2.41
C ARG A 140 -5.80 10.52 -2.07
N LYS A 141 -5.26 11.23 -3.07
CA LYS A 141 -4.44 12.42 -2.87
C LYS A 141 -5.23 13.52 -2.16
N GLN A 142 -6.48 13.77 -2.56
CA GLN A 142 -7.36 14.72 -1.85
C GLN A 142 -7.53 14.33 -0.38
N ALA A 143 -7.72 13.04 -0.08
CA ALA A 143 -7.81 12.56 1.29
C ALA A 143 -6.51 12.77 2.08
N THR A 144 -5.35 12.53 1.48
CA THR A 144 -4.05 12.71 2.15
C THR A 144 -3.70 14.18 2.35
N ASP A 145 -3.97 15.05 1.38
CA ASP A 145 -3.60 16.47 1.40
C ASP A 145 -4.54 17.35 2.24
N HIS A 146 -5.71 16.82 2.63
CA HIS A 146 -6.73 17.58 3.37
C HIS A 146 -6.25 18.02 4.76
N SER A 147 -5.92 19.29 4.92
CA SER A 147 -5.38 19.84 6.17
C SER A 147 -6.37 20.77 6.91
N ALA A 148 -7.59 20.91 6.39
CA ALA A 148 -8.59 21.80 6.99
C ALA A 148 -9.16 21.23 8.32
N PRO A 149 -9.67 22.10 9.22
CA PRO A 149 -10.18 21.69 10.53
C PRO A 149 -11.56 21.03 10.48
N SER A 150 -12.26 21.07 9.34
CA SER A 150 -13.54 20.39 9.13
C SER A 150 -13.36 19.09 8.36
N ASP A 151 -14.28 18.14 8.53
CA ASP A 151 -14.38 16.97 7.65
C ASP A 151 -14.76 17.43 6.22
N LEU A 152 -14.44 16.61 5.24
CA LEU A 152 -14.73 16.82 3.84
C LEU A 152 -15.47 15.61 3.28
N ILE A 153 -16.65 15.84 2.72
CA ILE A 153 -17.48 14.81 2.10
C ILE A 153 -17.35 14.95 0.59
N LEU A 154 -16.88 13.91 -0.07
CA LEU A 154 -16.68 13.87 -1.51
C LEU A 154 -17.86 13.14 -2.15
N LEU A 155 -18.53 13.79 -3.11
CA LEU A 155 -19.75 13.29 -3.73
C LEU A 155 -19.50 12.73 -5.13
N SER A 156 -20.41 11.87 -5.60
CA SER A 156 -20.30 11.19 -6.89
C SER A 156 -20.40 12.11 -8.10
N GLY A 157 -20.96 13.32 -7.95
CA GLY A 157 -20.97 14.37 -8.98
C GLY A 157 -19.66 15.16 -9.10
N GLY A 158 -18.70 14.92 -8.21
CA GLY A 158 -17.40 15.63 -8.17
C GLY A 158 -17.37 16.85 -7.24
N GLU A 159 -18.53 17.28 -6.74
CA GLU A 159 -18.62 18.30 -5.69
C GLU A 159 -18.12 17.79 -4.32
N SER A 160 -17.77 18.74 -3.45
CA SER A 160 -17.38 18.45 -2.07
C SER A 160 -18.09 19.35 -1.08
N ILE A 161 -18.34 18.82 0.11
CA ILE A 161 -19.04 19.51 1.20
C ILE A 161 -18.11 19.52 2.42
N ALA A 162 -17.84 20.71 2.95
CA ALA A 162 -17.10 20.88 4.19
C ALA A 162 -18.05 20.95 5.39
N GLY A 163 -17.78 20.16 6.43
CA GLY A 163 -18.61 20.11 7.62
C GLY A 163 -18.11 19.12 8.66
N THR A 164 -18.86 18.90 9.73
CA THR A 164 -18.58 17.86 10.73
C THR A 164 -19.54 16.69 10.51
N VAL A 165 -19.00 15.48 10.34
CA VAL A 165 -19.83 14.27 10.22
C VAL A 165 -20.40 13.90 11.59
N ILE A 166 -21.73 13.94 11.69
CA ILE A 166 -22.51 13.62 12.91
C ILE A 166 -22.90 12.14 12.91
N LYS A 167 -23.39 11.64 11.77
CA LYS A 167 -23.94 10.28 11.65
C LYS A 167 -23.52 9.66 10.33
N LEU A 168 -23.21 8.36 10.37
CA LEU A 168 -23.00 7.52 9.20
C LEU A 168 -24.22 6.59 8.98
N PRO A 169 -24.35 6.02 7.77
CA PRO A 169 -25.35 4.99 7.51
C PRO A 169 -25.24 3.87 8.55
N ASN A 170 -26.39 3.36 8.98
CA ASN A 170 -26.47 2.22 9.87
C ASN A 170 -26.87 0.99 9.04
N LEU A 171 -25.88 0.16 8.75
CA LEU A 171 -26.02 -1.05 7.94
C LEU A 171 -26.36 -2.29 8.77
N THR A 172 -26.44 -2.17 10.10
CA THR A 172 -26.81 -3.30 10.98
C THR A 172 -28.30 -3.27 11.29
N ALA A 173 -29.04 -4.26 10.78
CA ALA A 173 -30.50 -4.33 10.96
C ALA A 173 -30.92 -4.94 12.31
N GLU A 174 -30.08 -5.73 12.99
CA GLU A 174 -30.56 -6.67 14.02
C GLU A 174 -30.04 -6.45 15.45
N ALA A 175 -29.14 -5.49 15.70
CA ALA A 175 -28.50 -5.34 17.03
C ALA A 175 -28.44 -3.92 17.61
N SER A 176 -29.01 -2.90 16.94
CA SER A 176 -28.93 -1.51 17.41
C SER A 176 -30.29 -0.98 17.88
N GLN A 177 -30.30 -0.25 19.00
CA GLN A 177 -31.44 0.59 19.42
C GLN A 177 -31.69 1.77 18.44
N THR A 178 -30.81 1.95 17.45
CA THR A 178 -30.85 3.02 16.47
C THR A 178 -31.48 2.52 15.16
N PRO A 179 -32.51 3.20 14.61
CA PRO A 179 -33.13 2.78 13.36
C PRO A 179 -32.14 2.78 12.19
N ALA A 180 -32.33 1.83 11.26
CA ALA A 180 -31.59 1.78 10.01
C ALA A 180 -31.69 3.12 9.28
N SER A 181 -30.57 3.57 8.71
CA SER A 181 -30.44 4.89 8.13
C SER A 181 -29.48 4.81 6.96
N ASP A 182 -29.89 5.30 5.80
CA ASP A 182 -29.10 5.28 4.56
C ASP A 182 -28.56 6.68 4.21
N VAL A 183 -28.36 7.52 5.24
CA VAL A 183 -27.89 8.89 5.07
C VAL A 183 -26.63 9.16 5.89
N VAL A 184 -25.76 9.98 5.33
CA VAL A 184 -24.68 10.64 6.06
C VAL A 184 -25.20 12.00 6.51
N GLN A 185 -25.22 12.24 7.83
CA GLN A 185 -25.64 13.53 8.39
C GLN A 185 -24.42 14.39 8.67
N VAL A 186 -24.43 15.61 8.14
CA VAL A 186 -23.31 16.56 8.22
C VAL A 186 -23.79 17.89 8.76
N GLN A 187 -23.05 18.46 9.70
CA GLN A 187 -23.19 19.87 10.08
C GLN A 187 -22.26 20.73 9.23
N LEU A 188 -22.82 21.61 8.41
CA LEU A 188 -22.06 22.45 7.49
C LEU A 188 -21.18 23.47 8.23
N THR A 189 -19.97 23.70 7.74
CA THR A 189 -19.05 24.70 8.30
C THR A 189 -19.56 26.14 8.07
N ALA A 190 -20.31 26.38 6.99
CA ALA A 190 -20.71 27.73 6.57
C ALA A 190 -21.79 28.36 7.45
N ASP A 191 -22.80 27.58 7.86
CA ASP A 191 -24.02 28.07 8.52
C ASP A 191 -24.47 27.20 9.71
N ALA A 192 -23.66 26.20 10.11
CA ALA A 192 -23.97 25.22 11.16
C ALA A 192 -25.26 24.43 10.96
N ARG A 193 -25.86 24.48 9.76
CA ARG A 193 -27.05 23.72 9.40
C ARG A 193 -26.71 22.24 9.26
N GLN A 194 -27.62 21.38 9.71
CA GLN A 194 -27.52 19.95 9.49
C GLN A 194 -28.21 19.59 8.16
N ILE A 195 -27.53 18.77 7.37
CA ILE A 195 -28.06 18.21 6.13
C ILE A 195 -27.90 16.70 6.12
N ASP A 196 -28.88 16.03 5.50
CA ASP A 196 -28.83 14.60 5.26
C ASP A 196 -28.46 14.36 3.79
N ILE A 197 -27.39 13.61 3.57
CA ILE A 197 -26.90 13.26 2.24
C ILE A 197 -27.16 11.76 2.04
N PRO A 198 -27.88 11.34 0.98
CA PRO A 198 -28.05 9.93 0.66
C PRO A 198 -26.69 9.23 0.51
N ALA A 199 -26.49 8.08 1.16
CA ALA A 199 -25.22 7.35 1.14
C ALA A 199 -24.76 7.00 -0.28
N SER A 200 -25.71 6.71 -1.18
CA SER A 200 -25.47 6.45 -2.60
C SER A 200 -24.80 7.61 -3.36
N LYS A 201 -24.85 8.84 -2.84
CA LYS A 201 -24.17 10.01 -3.41
C LYS A 201 -22.78 10.24 -2.81
N VAL A 202 -22.43 9.60 -1.70
CA VAL A 202 -21.16 9.81 -1.00
C VAL A 202 -20.12 8.83 -1.53
N LEU A 203 -19.05 9.34 -2.15
CA LEU A 203 -17.91 8.53 -2.54
C LEU A 203 -16.98 8.29 -1.36
N ALA A 204 -16.67 9.35 -0.62
CA ALA A 204 -15.74 9.30 0.49
C ALA A 204 -16.03 10.36 1.54
N ILE A 205 -15.58 10.09 2.76
CA ILE A 205 -15.50 11.03 3.87
C ILE A 205 -14.02 11.11 4.26
N VAL A 206 -13.48 12.33 4.30
CA VAL A 206 -12.13 12.62 4.76
C VAL A 206 -12.25 13.38 6.07
N PHE A 207 -11.73 12.82 7.15
CA PHE A 207 -11.81 13.46 8.46
C PHE A 207 -10.76 14.55 8.60
N ALA A 208 -11.12 15.59 9.35
CA ALA A 208 -10.21 16.66 9.71
C ALA A 208 -8.94 16.09 10.37
N SER A 209 -7.77 16.53 9.92
CA SER A 209 -6.52 16.17 10.59
C SER A 209 -6.45 16.89 11.92
N ARG A 210 -6.67 16.19 13.04
CA ARG A 210 -6.62 16.78 14.39
C ARG A 210 -5.18 16.90 14.94
N GLY A 211 -4.22 17.15 14.04
CA GLY A 211 -2.79 17.12 14.33
C GLY A 211 -2.19 15.73 14.11
N LYS A 212 -0.86 15.67 13.96
CA LYS A 212 -0.13 14.40 13.96
C LYS A 212 -0.55 13.64 15.23
N LEU A 213 -0.83 12.34 15.11
CA LEU A 213 -0.83 11.44 16.27
C LEU A 213 0.33 11.86 17.16
N PRO A 214 0.16 12.04 18.49
CA PRO A 214 1.31 12.23 19.34
C PRO A 214 2.26 11.10 18.98
N VAL A 215 3.43 11.47 18.46
CA VAL A 215 4.58 10.58 18.50
C VAL A 215 4.75 10.41 19.99
N THR A 216 4.09 9.40 20.57
CA THR A 216 4.30 8.99 21.95
C THR A 216 5.81 8.95 22.09
N ASP A 217 6.29 9.74 23.04
CA ASP A 217 7.69 10.11 23.17
C ASP A 217 8.62 8.97 22.74
N VAL A 218 9.59 9.36 21.91
CA VAL A 218 10.70 8.53 21.43
C VAL A 218 11.27 7.73 22.59
N VAL A 219 10.83 6.48 22.73
CA VAL A 219 11.44 5.48 23.58
C VAL A 219 11.49 4.19 22.76
N GLU A 220 12.73 3.86 22.37
CA GLU A 220 13.23 2.62 21.77
C GLU A 220 12.82 2.27 20.33
N GLU A 221 13.68 1.43 19.73
CA GLU A 221 13.52 0.69 18.47
C GLU A 221 12.17 -0.06 18.43
N GLN A 222 11.05 0.66 18.34
CA GLN A 222 9.75 0.02 18.23
C GLN A 222 9.71 -0.71 16.89
N LYS A 223 9.63 -2.04 16.98
CA LYS A 223 9.53 -2.96 15.85
C LYS A 223 8.29 -2.62 15.05
N ARG A 224 8.47 -2.43 13.75
CA ARG A 224 7.41 -2.11 12.82
C ARG A 224 7.56 -2.93 11.55
N ALA A 225 6.42 -3.33 11.00
CA ALA A 225 6.37 -3.94 9.68
C ALA A 225 5.11 -3.50 8.95
N TRP A 226 5.22 -3.47 7.63
CA TRP A 226 4.11 -3.33 6.71
C TRP A 226 3.63 -4.71 6.28
N VAL A 227 2.36 -5.00 6.51
CA VAL A 227 1.76 -6.32 6.23
C VAL A 227 0.66 -6.16 5.21
N SER A 228 0.80 -6.79 4.04
CA SER A 228 -0.31 -6.91 3.08
C SER A 228 -1.03 -8.22 3.29
N LEU A 229 -2.35 -8.17 3.22
CA LEU A 229 -3.22 -9.34 3.37
C LEU A 229 -3.93 -9.66 2.06
N ILE A 230 -4.44 -10.88 1.95
CA ILE A 230 -5.07 -11.38 0.72
C ILE A 230 -6.38 -10.66 0.34
N ASP A 231 -7.04 -10.01 1.30
CA ASP A 231 -8.22 -9.15 1.08
C ASP A 231 -7.87 -7.81 0.40
N GLY A 232 -6.58 -7.46 0.35
CA GLY A 232 -6.06 -6.20 -0.17
C GLY A 232 -5.72 -5.17 0.90
N SER A 233 -5.96 -5.48 2.19
CA SER A 233 -5.58 -4.62 3.30
C SER A 233 -4.06 -4.50 3.41
N LEU A 234 -3.59 -3.31 3.82
CA LEU A 234 -2.19 -3.02 4.12
C LEU A 234 -2.12 -2.43 5.54
N LEU A 235 -1.43 -3.10 6.45
CA LEU A 235 -1.36 -2.72 7.85
C LEU A 235 0.04 -2.25 8.23
N ASN A 236 0.13 -1.17 9.00
CA ASN A 236 1.34 -0.76 9.69
C ASN A 236 1.30 -1.28 11.14
N VAL A 237 2.01 -2.38 11.42
CA VAL A 237 1.87 -3.15 12.66
C VAL A 237 3.10 -3.07 13.54
N ARG A 238 2.88 -3.18 14.85
CA ARG A 238 3.94 -3.38 15.86
C ARG A 238 4.07 -4.84 16.32
N SER A 239 3.00 -5.61 16.20
CA SER A 239 2.98 -7.04 16.53
C SER A 239 1.91 -7.78 15.75
N ILE A 240 2.15 -9.07 15.55
CA ILE A 240 1.23 -10.03 14.95
C ILE A 240 1.24 -11.26 15.84
N GLU A 241 0.08 -11.67 16.32
CA GLU A 241 -0.06 -12.82 17.20
C GLU A 241 -1.10 -13.79 16.64
N ASN A 242 -0.75 -15.07 16.57
CA ASN A 242 -1.72 -16.12 16.31
C ASN A 242 -2.36 -16.54 17.65
N ARG A 243 -3.65 -16.25 17.84
CA ARG A 243 -4.45 -16.71 18.98
C ARG A 243 -5.63 -17.51 18.45
N ASP A 244 -5.71 -18.78 18.83
CA ASP A 244 -6.80 -19.68 18.47
C ASP A 244 -7.10 -19.73 16.95
N GLY A 245 -6.04 -19.77 16.13
CA GLY A 245 -6.17 -19.84 14.66
C GLY A 245 -6.52 -18.51 13.99
N LYS A 246 -6.52 -17.40 14.73
CA LYS A 246 -6.77 -16.04 14.22
C LYS A 246 -5.51 -15.20 14.31
N LEU A 247 -5.26 -14.39 13.29
CA LEU A 247 -4.23 -13.35 13.37
C LEU A 247 -4.79 -12.13 14.08
N ASN A 248 -4.09 -11.70 15.12
CA ASN A 248 -4.35 -10.50 15.87
C ASN A 248 -3.22 -9.51 15.57
N PHE A 249 -3.57 -8.36 15.04
CA PHE A 249 -2.65 -7.30 14.68
C PHE A 249 -2.77 -6.17 15.69
N THR A 250 -1.64 -5.71 16.21
CA THR A 250 -1.60 -4.43 16.91
C THR A 250 -0.99 -3.40 15.97
N LEU A 251 -1.74 -2.36 15.63
CA LEU A 251 -1.28 -1.30 14.72
C LEU A 251 -0.33 -0.33 15.41
N VAL A 252 0.40 0.47 14.64
CA VAL A 252 1.23 1.56 15.17
C VAL A 252 0.37 2.62 15.86
N SER A 253 -0.87 2.85 15.42
CA SER A 253 -1.86 3.67 16.16
C SER A 253 -2.23 3.10 17.54
N GLY A 254 -2.02 1.80 17.79
CA GLY A 254 -2.42 1.10 19.01
C GLY A 254 -3.78 0.39 18.90
N ALA A 255 -4.51 0.60 17.80
CA ALA A 255 -5.70 -0.17 17.50
C ALA A 255 -5.36 -1.66 17.30
N THR A 256 -6.27 -2.53 17.73
CA THR A 256 -6.15 -3.98 17.58
C THR A 256 -7.17 -4.49 16.59
N LEU A 257 -6.74 -5.35 15.66
CA LEU A 257 -7.60 -5.97 14.65
C LEU A 257 -7.43 -7.48 14.70
N SER A 258 -8.52 -8.21 14.52
CA SER A 258 -8.50 -9.68 14.50
C SER A 258 -9.15 -10.19 13.22
N THR A 259 -8.51 -11.14 12.56
CA THR A 259 -9.13 -11.82 11.41
C THR A 259 -10.31 -12.66 11.87
N ALA A 260 -11.35 -12.76 11.05
CA ALA A 260 -12.36 -13.79 11.26
C ALA A 260 -11.69 -15.18 11.18
N GLY A 261 -11.98 -16.06 12.14
CA GLY A 261 -11.41 -17.41 12.15
C GLY A 261 -11.88 -18.24 10.95
N SER A 262 -11.07 -19.20 10.52
CA SER A 262 -11.49 -20.18 9.51
C SER A 262 -12.59 -21.08 10.09
N ARG A 263 -13.77 -21.14 9.45
CA ARG A 263 -14.84 -22.09 9.81
C ARG A 263 -14.78 -23.42 9.04
N SER A 264 -13.76 -23.63 8.21
CA SER A 264 -13.67 -24.85 7.40
C SER A 264 -13.07 -26.01 8.20
N GLU A 265 -13.92 -26.96 8.60
CA GLU A 265 -13.53 -28.19 9.32
C GLU A 265 -12.63 -29.15 8.51
N GLN A 266 -12.49 -28.95 7.18
CA GLN A 266 -11.90 -29.97 6.31
C GLN A 266 -10.41 -29.77 6.01
N VAL A 267 -9.87 -28.55 6.11
CA VAL A 267 -8.43 -28.23 6.17
C VAL A 267 -8.37 -26.83 6.74
N GLU A 268 -7.91 -26.62 7.97
CA GLU A 268 -7.60 -25.26 8.42
C GLU A 268 -6.30 -24.83 7.73
N PRO A 269 -6.33 -23.90 6.78
CA PRO A 269 -5.10 -23.30 6.32
C PRO A 269 -4.42 -22.60 7.50
N THR A 270 -3.09 -22.61 7.54
CA THR A 270 -2.40 -21.85 8.58
C THR A 270 -2.86 -20.40 8.51
N PRO A 271 -3.12 -19.72 9.64
CA PRO A 271 -3.60 -18.32 9.63
C PRO A 271 -2.66 -17.38 8.86
N TYR A 272 -1.37 -17.76 8.78
CA TYR A 272 -0.35 -17.08 7.99
C TYR A 272 -0.56 -17.12 6.47
N SER A 273 -1.41 -18.01 5.94
CA SER A 273 -1.79 -18.01 4.52
C SER A 273 -2.54 -16.74 4.10
N LEU A 274 -3.16 -16.04 5.06
CA LEU A 274 -3.81 -14.75 4.85
C LEU A 274 -2.81 -13.61 4.62
N VAL A 275 -1.54 -13.81 4.98
CA VAL A 275 -0.47 -12.84 4.78
C VAL A 275 0.11 -12.98 3.37
N GLU A 276 0.10 -11.88 2.63
CA GLU A 276 0.62 -11.80 1.27
C GLU A 276 2.02 -11.18 1.21
N MET A 277 2.27 -10.20 2.06
CA MET A 277 3.54 -9.48 2.12
C MET A 277 3.87 -9.11 3.57
N ILE A 278 5.15 -9.19 3.93
CA ILE A 278 5.73 -8.57 5.11
C ILE A 278 6.94 -7.76 4.65
N GLU A 279 6.93 -6.45 4.85
CA GLU A 279 8.05 -5.55 4.60
C GLU A 279 8.49 -4.94 5.94
N SER A 280 9.77 -5.11 6.29
CA SER A 280 10.27 -4.70 7.61
C SER A 280 10.74 -3.25 7.63
N ASP A 281 10.52 -2.55 8.74
CA ASP A 281 11.10 -1.22 9.00
C ASP A 281 12.48 -1.36 9.69
N SER A 282 13.40 -2.05 9.02
CA SER A 282 14.72 -2.35 9.59
C SER A 282 15.59 -1.08 9.67
N PRO A 283 16.30 -0.83 10.79
CA PRO A 283 17.29 0.24 10.90
C PRO A 283 18.54 0.01 10.04
N ARG A 284 18.62 -1.15 9.37
CA ARG A 284 19.65 -1.48 8.37
C ARG A 284 19.24 -1.10 6.94
N ILE A 285 18.08 -0.48 6.76
CA ILE A 285 17.55 -0.05 5.48
C ILE A 285 17.28 1.46 5.55
N SER A 286 17.64 2.20 4.51
CA SER A 286 17.18 3.57 4.32
C SER A 286 16.70 3.77 2.89
N TYR A 287 15.40 3.98 2.73
CA TYR A 287 14.82 4.22 1.42
C TYR A 287 15.16 5.63 0.94
N LEU A 288 15.61 5.76 -0.30
CA LEU A 288 15.96 7.06 -0.89
C LEU A 288 14.74 7.97 -1.05
N SER A 289 13.54 7.40 -1.14
CA SER A 289 12.30 8.17 -1.20
C SER A 289 11.85 8.78 0.12
N ASP A 290 12.49 8.43 1.25
CA ASP A 290 12.34 9.13 2.53
C ASP A 290 13.43 10.18 2.77
N GLN A 291 14.45 10.20 1.92
CA GLN A 291 15.55 11.15 2.02
C GLN A 291 15.27 12.38 1.16
N LYS A 292 15.81 13.52 1.59
CA LYS A 292 15.78 14.73 0.78
C LYS A 292 16.93 14.67 -0.23
N PRO A 293 16.66 14.66 -1.56
CA PRO A 293 17.73 14.73 -2.54
C PRO A 293 18.41 16.10 -2.52
N ILE A 294 19.69 16.13 -2.90
CA ILE A 294 20.42 17.36 -3.24
C ILE A 294 19.81 17.98 -4.49
N LEU A 295 19.45 17.13 -5.45
CA LEU A 295 18.93 17.52 -6.76
C LEU A 295 17.90 16.49 -7.21
N ALA A 296 16.78 16.95 -7.73
CA ALA A 296 15.87 16.16 -8.56
C ALA A 296 15.52 17.00 -9.78
N ARG A 297 15.89 16.53 -10.97
CA ARG A 297 15.74 17.29 -12.21
C ARG A 297 15.27 16.39 -13.34
N HIS A 298 14.20 16.82 -14.01
CA HIS A 298 13.78 16.31 -15.31
C HIS A 298 14.39 17.16 -16.43
N ILE A 299 14.83 16.52 -17.51
CA ILE A 299 15.40 17.13 -18.70
C ILE A 299 14.47 16.74 -19.85
N PRO A 300 13.56 17.63 -20.27
CA PRO A 300 12.59 17.30 -21.30
C PRO A 300 13.26 17.18 -22.67
N LEU A 301 12.83 16.20 -23.47
CA LEU A 301 13.23 16.13 -24.88
C LEU A 301 12.61 17.28 -25.69
N LEU A 302 11.38 17.65 -25.34
CA LEU A 302 10.61 18.76 -25.89
C LEU A 302 10.27 19.78 -24.79
N THR A 303 9.00 20.16 -24.63
CA THR A 303 8.56 21.22 -23.71
C THR A 303 7.89 20.69 -22.44
N THR A 304 7.38 19.46 -22.45
CA THR A 304 6.63 18.88 -21.32
C THR A 304 7.57 18.52 -20.18
N VAL A 305 7.41 19.21 -19.05
CA VAL A 305 8.15 18.93 -17.82
C VAL A 305 7.35 17.97 -16.95
N TRP A 306 8.01 16.91 -16.50
CA TRP A 306 7.44 15.92 -15.60
C TRP A 306 8.01 16.06 -14.19
N PRO A 307 7.18 15.88 -13.14
CA PRO A 307 7.68 15.92 -11.77
C PRO A 307 8.45 14.63 -11.44
N THR A 308 9.47 14.77 -10.59
CA THR A 308 9.98 13.64 -9.80
C THR A 308 9.11 13.50 -8.56
N LEU A 309 8.49 12.34 -8.39
CA LEU A 309 7.63 12.06 -7.25
C LEU A 309 8.20 10.91 -6.42
N PHE A 310 8.03 11.01 -5.10
CA PHE A 310 8.53 10.03 -4.13
C PHE A 310 7.36 9.18 -3.63
N ASN A 311 7.54 7.86 -3.62
CA ASN A 311 6.52 6.86 -3.29
C ASN A 311 5.29 6.88 -4.23
N LEU A 312 5.40 7.58 -5.37
CA LEU A 312 4.41 7.69 -6.43
C LEU A 312 5.12 7.68 -7.78
N ASN A 313 4.45 7.22 -8.84
CA ASN A 313 4.93 7.36 -10.22
C ASN A 313 4.88 8.83 -10.66
N ALA A 314 5.48 9.18 -11.80
CA ALA A 314 5.53 10.57 -12.28
C ALA A 314 4.15 11.17 -12.67
N MET A 315 3.08 10.36 -12.70
CA MET A 315 1.69 10.81 -12.84
C MET A 315 0.96 11.00 -11.50
N GLY A 316 1.63 10.79 -10.37
CA GLY A 316 1.04 10.92 -9.04
C GLY A 316 0.17 9.73 -8.62
N GLN A 317 0.32 8.57 -9.25
CA GLN A 317 -0.34 7.33 -8.87
C GLN A 317 0.59 6.42 -8.04
N PRO A 318 0.07 5.42 -7.32
CA PRO A 318 0.92 4.43 -6.65
C PRO A 318 1.89 3.76 -7.63
N LEU A 319 3.14 3.55 -7.20
CA LEU A 319 4.17 2.85 -7.96
C LEU A 319 3.73 1.41 -8.24
N ARG A 320 3.73 1.02 -9.52
CA ARG A 320 3.32 -0.32 -9.94
C ARG A 320 4.22 -0.87 -11.03
N ALA A 321 4.49 -2.18 -10.96
CA ALA A 321 5.08 -2.94 -12.05
C ALA A 321 4.57 -4.39 -12.00
N GLN A 322 4.15 -4.93 -13.14
CA GLN A 322 3.60 -6.29 -13.26
C GLN A 322 2.45 -6.61 -12.29
N GLY A 323 1.59 -5.63 -12.01
CA GLY A 323 0.48 -5.76 -11.08
C GLY A 323 0.88 -5.79 -9.60
N THR A 324 2.16 -5.58 -9.28
CA THR A 324 2.68 -5.45 -7.90
C THR A 324 2.78 -3.98 -7.52
N LEU A 325 2.26 -3.65 -6.33
CA LEU A 325 2.33 -2.32 -5.72
C LEU A 325 3.59 -2.18 -4.87
N TYR A 326 4.26 -1.04 -5.00
CA TYR A 326 5.43 -0.70 -4.19
C TYR A 326 5.14 0.50 -3.30
N ARG A 327 5.39 0.35 -1.99
CA ARG A 327 5.23 1.45 -1.03
C ARG A 327 6.35 2.49 -1.16
N LYS A 328 7.56 2.03 -1.51
CA LYS A 328 8.79 2.81 -1.54
C LYS A 328 9.39 2.83 -2.94
N GLY A 329 9.87 4.00 -3.35
CA GLY A 329 10.53 4.18 -4.63
C GLY A 329 10.41 5.62 -5.14
N ILE A 330 10.95 5.84 -6.33
CA ILE A 330 11.00 7.17 -6.98
C ILE A 330 10.44 7.03 -8.39
N GLY A 331 9.38 7.76 -8.69
CA GLY A 331 8.79 7.86 -10.01
C GLY A 331 9.34 9.06 -10.77
N VAL A 332 9.80 8.83 -12.00
CA VAL A 332 10.37 9.85 -12.87
C VAL A 332 9.88 9.65 -14.31
N HIS A 333 10.11 10.67 -15.14
CA HIS A 333 10.08 10.52 -16.60
C HIS A 333 11.50 10.65 -17.14
N SER A 334 11.84 9.99 -18.26
CA SER A 334 13.12 10.23 -18.93
C SER A 334 13.17 11.63 -19.59
N ALA A 335 14.33 12.25 -19.78
CA ALA A 335 15.57 11.96 -19.08
C ALA A 335 15.51 12.64 -17.70
N SER A 336 16.03 12.00 -16.66
CA SER A 336 16.00 12.57 -15.30
C SER A 336 17.23 12.20 -14.50
N SER A 337 17.50 13.00 -13.47
CA SER A 337 18.56 12.77 -12.51
C SER A 337 18.10 13.11 -11.11
N VAL A 338 18.32 12.20 -10.17
CA VAL A 338 18.10 12.40 -8.73
C VAL A 338 19.39 12.10 -7.99
N VAL A 339 19.87 13.04 -7.18
CA VAL A 339 21.18 12.98 -6.52
C VAL A 339 21.01 13.08 -5.01
N TYR A 340 21.70 12.21 -4.28
CA TYR A 340 21.69 12.15 -2.82
C TYR A 340 23.11 12.21 -2.26
N GLU A 341 23.25 12.83 -1.08
CA GLU A 341 24.37 12.56 -0.18
C GLU A 341 24.10 11.21 0.51
N ILE A 342 25.14 10.40 0.69
CA ILE A 342 25.08 9.12 1.38
C ILE A 342 26.12 9.09 2.49
N ASP A 343 25.73 8.58 3.65
CA ASP A 343 26.64 8.37 4.78
C ASP A 343 27.53 7.14 4.55
N ARG A 344 28.75 7.20 5.08
CA ARG A 344 29.76 6.13 4.94
C ARG A 344 29.36 4.81 5.61
N SER A 345 28.37 4.81 6.51
CA SER A 345 27.86 3.59 7.15
C SER A 345 27.08 2.68 6.21
N TRP A 346 26.61 3.20 5.06
CA TRP A 346 25.90 2.40 4.06
C TRP A 346 26.87 1.64 3.16
N LYS A 347 26.58 0.36 2.90
CA LYS A 347 27.46 -0.53 2.13
C LYS A 347 27.03 -0.74 0.70
N LYS A 348 25.72 -0.83 0.45
CA LYS A 348 25.17 -1.08 -0.90
C LYS A 348 23.97 -0.19 -1.16
N PHE A 349 23.79 0.15 -2.44
CA PHE A 349 22.52 0.65 -2.97
C PHE A 349 21.82 -0.47 -3.72
N GLU A 350 20.52 -0.64 -3.47
CA GLU A 350 19.69 -1.66 -4.12
C GLU A 350 18.38 -1.04 -4.61
N ALA A 351 17.89 -1.52 -5.75
CA ALA A 351 16.60 -1.12 -6.33
C ALA A 351 16.08 -2.20 -7.28
N GLU A 352 14.83 -2.09 -7.66
CA GLU A 352 14.23 -2.81 -8.79
C GLU A 352 13.87 -1.77 -9.88
N LEU A 353 14.31 -2.01 -11.11
CA LEU A 353 14.16 -1.10 -12.24
C LEU A 353 12.96 -1.52 -13.09
N ALA A 354 12.03 -0.62 -13.34
CA ALA A 354 10.87 -0.91 -14.18
C ALA A 354 10.27 0.34 -14.83
N LEU A 355 9.54 0.13 -15.92
CA LEU A 355 8.54 1.08 -16.42
C LEU A 355 7.23 0.83 -15.66
N ASP A 356 6.51 1.89 -15.33
CA ASP A 356 5.27 1.81 -14.56
C ASP A 356 4.14 1.14 -15.36
N ASP A 357 3.29 0.36 -14.70
CA ASP A 357 2.15 -0.31 -15.38
C ASP A 357 1.19 0.66 -16.09
N SER A 358 1.19 1.93 -15.71
CA SER A 358 0.40 2.98 -16.38
C SER A 358 0.87 3.33 -17.80
N THR A 359 2.00 2.78 -18.26
CA THR A 359 2.43 2.90 -19.66
C THR A 359 1.71 1.93 -20.60
N ASP A 360 0.96 0.96 -20.05
CA ASP A 360 0.30 -0.13 -20.77
C ASP A 360 1.30 -0.95 -21.63
N GLY A 361 2.48 -1.23 -21.08
CA GLY A 361 3.52 -2.01 -21.77
C GLY A 361 4.32 -1.24 -22.82
N ARG A 362 4.31 0.09 -22.77
CA ARG A 362 5.05 0.99 -23.68
C ARG A 362 6.19 1.71 -22.97
N GLY A 363 7.02 2.39 -23.76
CA GLY A 363 8.18 3.14 -23.29
C GLY A 363 9.42 2.27 -23.16
N SER A 364 10.57 2.91 -23.24
CA SER A 364 11.87 2.26 -23.13
C SER A 364 12.90 3.23 -22.58
N VAL A 365 13.67 2.79 -21.58
CA VAL A 365 14.66 3.65 -20.91
C VAL A 365 15.94 2.90 -20.61
N ILE A 366 17.01 3.64 -20.33
CA ILE A 366 18.24 3.13 -19.74
C ILE A 366 18.42 3.75 -18.36
N PHE A 367 18.60 2.89 -17.35
CA PHE A 367 18.92 3.31 -15.98
C PHE A 367 20.43 3.32 -15.79
N LYS A 368 20.94 4.38 -15.15
CA LYS A 368 22.35 4.54 -14.83
C LYS A 368 22.51 4.95 -13.37
N VAL A 369 23.57 4.47 -12.75
CA VAL A 369 23.98 4.89 -11.41
C VAL A 369 25.40 5.40 -11.47
N LEU A 370 25.61 6.63 -11.01
CA LEU A 370 26.93 7.22 -10.83
C LEU A 370 27.21 7.41 -9.34
N LEU A 371 28.46 7.22 -8.93
CA LEU A 371 28.90 7.44 -7.56
C LEU A 371 30.03 8.45 -7.50
N ALA A 372 30.05 9.31 -6.48
CA ALA A 372 31.14 10.25 -6.24
C ALA A 372 31.74 10.08 -4.85
N GLY A 373 33.07 10.21 -4.76
CA GLY A 373 33.80 10.23 -3.49
C GLY A 373 33.98 11.65 -2.96
N GLU A 374 34.99 11.83 -2.10
CA GLU A 374 35.35 13.15 -1.54
C GLU A 374 35.78 14.17 -2.59
N ASP A 375 36.32 13.71 -3.73
CA ASP A 375 36.70 14.58 -4.85
C ASP A 375 35.51 15.21 -5.59
N GLY A 376 34.28 14.75 -5.25
CA GLY A 376 33.04 15.23 -5.84
C GLY A 376 32.80 14.81 -7.29
N LYS A 377 33.66 13.97 -7.88
CA LYS A 377 33.54 13.55 -9.28
C LYS A 377 32.70 12.29 -9.40
N PHE A 378 31.60 12.38 -10.14
CA PHE A 378 30.76 11.23 -10.45
C PHE A 378 31.44 10.30 -11.46
N GLN A 379 31.46 9.01 -11.12
CA GLN A 379 31.96 7.93 -11.96
C GLN A 379 30.85 6.92 -12.23
N PRO A 380 30.74 6.35 -13.44
CA PRO A 380 29.79 5.28 -13.72
C PRO A 380 30.02 4.06 -12.82
N ALA A 381 28.98 3.63 -12.13
CA ALA A 381 28.96 2.42 -11.32
C ALA A 381 28.07 1.33 -11.94
N PHE A 382 27.04 1.73 -12.68
CA PHE A 382 26.11 0.81 -13.33
C PHE A 382 25.41 1.46 -14.53
N GLU A 383 25.11 0.66 -15.55
CA GLU A 383 24.22 0.97 -16.67
C GLU A 383 23.41 -0.29 -17.00
N SER A 384 22.08 -0.14 -17.12
CA SER A 384 21.19 -1.24 -17.47
C SER A 384 21.24 -1.52 -18.98
N LYS A 385 20.72 -2.69 -19.39
CA LYS A 385 20.18 -2.83 -20.75
C LYS A 385 18.97 -1.90 -20.92
N ILE A 386 18.45 -1.78 -22.14
CA ILE A 386 17.15 -1.14 -22.37
C ILE A 386 16.10 -1.89 -21.54
N ILE A 387 15.41 -1.18 -20.67
CA ILE A 387 14.26 -1.68 -19.90
C ILE A 387 13.00 -1.23 -20.61
N ARG A 388 12.08 -2.16 -20.89
CA ARG A 388 10.85 -1.89 -21.62
C ARG A 388 9.60 -1.98 -20.75
N GLY A 389 8.57 -1.25 -21.16
CA GLY A 389 7.23 -1.43 -20.62
C GLY A 389 6.78 -2.89 -20.68
N GLY A 390 6.23 -3.39 -19.57
CA GLY A 390 5.73 -4.76 -19.50
C GLY A 390 6.80 -5.83 -19.23
N GLU A 391 8.07 -5.46 -19.06
CA GLU A 391 9.08 -6.38 -18.54
C GLU A 391 8.93 -6.57 -17.01
N ALA A 392 9.50 -7.67 -16.49
CA ALA A 392 9.59 -7.88 -15.05
C ALA A 392 10.59 -6.88 -14.43
N PRO A 393 10.35 -6.41 -13.20
CA PRO A 393 11.30 -5.54 -12.51
C PRO A 393 12.70 -6.14 -12.45
N THR A 394 13.71 -5.37 -12.84
CA THR A 394 15.10 -5.83 -12.89
C THR A 394 15.82 -5.41 -11.60
N PRO A 395 16.19 -6.35 -10.71
CA PRO A 395 16.89 -6.01 -9.47
C PRO A 395 18.34 -5.61 -9.74
N ILE A 396 18.84 -4.62 -9.00
CA ILE A 396 20.24 -4.20 -8.99
C ILE A 396 20.76 -4.11 -7.55
N SER A 397 22.05 -4.38 -7.37
CA SER A 397 22.77 -4.22 -6.10
C SER A 397 24.17 -3.70 -6.40
N ILE A 398 24.48 -2.50 -5.90
CA ILE A 398 25.69 -1.74 -6.24
C ILE A 398 26.48 -1.46 -4.95
N PRO A 399 27.72 -1.95 -4.84
CA PRO A 399 28.62 -1.59 -3.74
C PRO A 399 28.89 -0.08 -3.70
N LEU A 400 28.85 0.53 -2.52
CA LEU A 400 29.07 1.97 -2.36
C LEU A 400 30.53 2.33 -2.11
N GLU A 401 31.39 1.39 -1.68
CA GLU A 401 32.86 1.55 -1.59
C GLU A 401 33.36 2.91 -1.06
N ASN A 402 32.79 3.39 0.06
CA ASN A 402 33.14 4.68 0.69
C ASN A 402 32.78 5.94 -0.12
N LYS A 403 31.94 5.82 -1.15
CA LYS A 403 31.38 6.95 -1.91
C LYS A 403 30.42 7.73 -1.01
N LEU A 404 30.34 9.03 -1.26
CA LEU A 404 29.58 9.99 -0.47
C LEU A 404 28.36 10.52 -1.20
N ARG A 405 28.26 10.28 -2.51
CA ARG A 405 27.08 10.66 -3.30
C ARG A 405 26.69 9.57 -4.27
N ILE A 406 25.40 9.49 -4.52
CA ILE A 406 24.81 8.66 -5.56
C ILE A 406 23.93 9.51 -6.46
N ALA A 407 24.09 9.34 -7.77
CA ALA A 407 23.20 9.91 -8.78
C ALA A 407 22.46 8.78 -9.48
N LEU A 408 21.15 8.81 -9.40
CA LEU A 408 20.23 7.93 -10.12
C LEU A 408 19.79 8.66 -11.39
N ILE A 409 20.07 8.06 -12.55
CA ILE A 409 19.80 8.67 -13.85
C ILE A 409 18.93 7.74 -14.68
N VAL A 410 17.91 8.31 -15.31
CA VAL A 410 17.13 7.64 -16.36
C VAL A 410 17.37 8.41 -17.65
N ASP A 411 17.93 7.76 -18.66
CA ASP A 411 18.12 8.32 -20.00
C ASP A 411 17.10 7.74 -20.98
N PHE A 412 16.91 8.46 -22.09
CA PHE A 412 16.20 7.96 -23.27
C PHE A 412 16.86 6.68 -23.79
N SER A 413 16.08 5.83 -24.47
CA SER A 413 16.63 4.78 -25.32
C SER A 413 16.22 4.96 -26.79
N ASP A 414 15.85 3.88 -27.45
CA ASP A 414 15.57 3.80 -28.89
C ASP A 414 14.25 4.45 -29.32
N GLU A 415 13.32 4.74 -28.41
CA GLU A 415 12.00 5.34 -28.70
C GLU A 415 11.84 6.78 -28.19
N GLY A 416 12.96 7.46 -27.91
CA GLY A 416 12.95 8.82 -27.38
C GLY A 416 12.44 8.86 -25.95
N ASP A 417 11.46 9.73 -25.66
CA ASP A 417 10.85 9.90 -24.33
C ASP A 417 9.39 9.40 -24.27
N THR A 418 8.94 8.65 -25.27
CA THR A 418 7.53 8.30 -25.41
C THR A 418 7.10 7.30 -24.32
N ARG A 419 6.25 7.74 -23.39
CA ARG A 419 5.71 6.90 -22.29
C ARG A 419 6.80 6.37 -21.33
N ASP A 420 7.88 7.11 -21.18
CA ASP A 420 9.01 6.73 -20.32
C ASP A 420 8.77 7.02 -18.84
N LEU A 421 7.65 6.53 -18.30
CA LEU A 421 7.34 6.61 -16.87
C LEU A 421 8.14 5.53 -16.14
N ALA A 422 9.35 5.88 -15.74
CA ALA A 422 10.30 4.99 -15.09
C ALA A 422 10.19 5.06 -13.56
N ASN A 423 10.37 3.90 -12.93
CA ASN A 423 10.35 3.74 -11.49
C ASN A 423 11.66 3.14 -10.98
N TRP A 424 12.25 3.79 -9.98
CA TRP A 424 13.24 3.17 -9.08
C TRP A 424 12.50 2.55 -7.90
N LEU A 425 12.07 1.30 -8.03
CA LEU A 425 11.24 0.60 -7.05
C LEU A 425 12.08 0.09 -5.88
N SER A 426 11.58 0.24 -4.65
CA SER A 426 12.27 -0.17 -3.42
C SER A 426 13.73 0.33 -3.34
N ALA A 427 14.00 1.50 -3.92
CA ALA A 427 15.32 2.12 -3.97
C ALA A 427 15.82 2.47 -2.57
N ARG A 428 16.89 1.79 -2.12
CA ARG A 428 17.33 1.78 -0.73
C ARG A 428 18.84 1.66 -0.58
N LEU A 429 19.34 2.18 0.53
CA LEU A 429 20.68 1.94 1.04
C LEU A 429 20.60 0.85 2.12
N VAL A 430 21.56 -0.07 2.14
CA VAL A 430 21.63 -1.16 3.13
C VAL A 430 23.03 -1.26 3.74
N LYS A 431 23.11 -1.67 5.02
CA LYS A 431 24.35 -1.76 5.80
C LYS A 431 24.60 -3.15 6.38
#